data_AF-A0A5S9NN10-F1
#
_entry.id   AF-A0A5S9NN10-F1
#
_cell.length_a   1.000
_cell.length_b   1.000
_cell.length_c   1.000
_cell.angle_alpha   90.00
_cell.angle_beta   90.00
_cell.angle_gamma   90.00
#
_symmetry.space_group_name_H-M   'P 1'
#
loop_
_entity.id
_entity.type
_entity.pdbx_description
1 polymer ?
#
loop_
_entity_poly.entity_id
_entity_poly.type
_entity_poly.pdbx_seq_one_letter_code
_entity_poly.pdbx_strand_id
1 'polypeptide(L)'
;MPAASWGRAHYPTWPGRYDVQVFVPYLIPPRVGVADYTVVVHPGQFVELEYKMPLWVFSRGSLGPPPQRYSGVAVIVAVALVVLVITLVLMMLVLYA
;
A
#
# COMPACT_ATOMS: atom_id res chain seq x y z
N MET A 1 8.94 11.62 14.14
CA MET A 1 9.42 10.85 12.98
C MET A 1 9.66 11.84 11.84
N PRO A 2 10.78 11.76 11.10
CA PRO A 2 10.98 12.63 9.95
C PRO A 2 9.84 12.43 8.94
N ALA A 3 9.34 13.53 8.36
CA ALA A 3 8.33 13.43 7.31
C ALA A 3 8.95 12.73 6.09
N ALA A 4 8.33 11.64 5.65
CA ALA A 4 8.70 11.00 4.39
C ALA A 4 7.94 11.66 3.24
N SER A 5 8.67 12.04 2.19
CA SER A 5 8.08 12.45 0.91
C SER A 5 8.08 11.27 -0.05
N TRP A 6 7.23 11.34 -1.07
CA TRP A 6 7.30 10.40 -2.18
C TRP A 6 8.67 10.48 -2.88
N GLY A 7 9.15 9.33 -3.35
CA GLY A 7 10.47 9.18 -3.95
C GLY A 7 11.48 8.55 -2.99
N ARG A 8 12.76 8.63 -3.35
CA ARG A 8 13.85 8.08 -2.54
C ARG A 8 14.22 9.07 -1.43
N ALA A 9 14.23 8.59 -0.20
CA ALA A 9 14.70 9.34 0.96
C ALA A 9 15.78 8.52 1.68
N HIS A 10 16.77 9.22 2.26
CA HIS A 10 17.82 8.62 3.05
C HIS A 10 17.69 9.08 4.51
N TYR A 11 17.65 8.13 5.43
CA TYR A 11 17.55 8.38 6.86
C TYR A 11 18.81 7.85 7.54
N PRO A 12 19.76 8.73 7.93
CA PRO A 12 20.94 8.29 8.65
C PRO A 12 20.52 7.76 10.03
N THR A 13 21.01 6.57 10.38
CA THR A 13 20.71 5.90 11.65
C THR A 13 21.97 5.26 12.20
N TRP A 14 21.96 4.98 13.51
CA TRP A 14 23.00 4.15 14.13
C TRP A 14 22.75 2.67 13.79
N PRO A 15 23.77 1.81 13.93
CA PRO A 15 23.56 0.37 13.82
C PRO A 15 22.57 -0.11 14.89
N GLY A 16 21.62 -0.98 14.52
CA GLY A 16 20.58 -1.44 15.43
C GLY A 16 19.36 -2.04 14.74
N ARG A 17 18.39 -2.47 15.56
CA ARG A 17 17.08 -2.98 15.11
C ARG A 17 16.04 -1.87 15.18
N TYR A 18 15.29 -1.68 14.11
CA TYR A 18 14.24 -0.66 13.97
C TYR A 18 12.94 -1.28 13.50
N ASP A 19 11.83 -0.86 14.09
CA ASP A 19 10.49 -1.12 13.57
C ASP A 19 10.03 0.10 12.77
N VAL A 20 9.96 -0.07 11.47
CA VAL A 20 9.58 0.98 10.52
C VAL A 20 8.10 0.84 10.21
N GLN A 21 7.36 1.94 10.40
CA GLN A 21 5.95 2.02 10.01
C GLN A 21 5.77 3.16 9.01
N VAL A 22 5.13 2.85 7.89
CA VAL A 22 4.81 3.83 6.84
C VAL A 22 3.31 3.85 6.61
N PHE A 23 2.76 5.05 6.48
CA PHE A 23 1.37 5.29 6.09
C PHE A 23 1.27 6.63 5.39
N VAL A 24 0.24 6.77 4.56
CA VAL A 24 -0.06 8.03 3.86
C VAL A 24 -1.15 8.75 4.65
N PRO A 25 -0.91 10.01 5.10
CA PRO A 25 -1.96 10.80 5.72
C PRO A 25 -3.04 11.15 4.68
N TYR A 26 -4.31 10.98 5.05
CA TYR A 26 -5.46 11.26 4.17
C TYR A 26 -6.64 11.80 4.99
N LEU A 27 -7.73 12.23 4.34
CA LEU A 27 -8.88 12.78 5.06
C LEU A 27 -9.67 11.68 5.78
N ILE A 28 -10.16 10.69 5.03
CA ILE A 28 -10.86 9.51 5.56
C ILE A 28 -10.49 8.29 4.68
N PRO A 29 -9.87 7.24 5.22
CA PRO A 29 -9.36 7.12 6.59
C PRO A 29 -8.09 7.97 6.82
N PRO A 30 -7.81 8.46 8.04
CA PRO A 30 -6.64 9.31 8.31
C PRO A 30 -5.27 8.71 8.00
N ARG A 31 -5.18 7.37 8.00
CA ARG A 31 -3.94 6.61 7.79
C ARG A 31 -4.21 5.53 6.75
N VAL A 32 -3.83 5.83 5.51
CA VAL A 32 -3.99 4.91 4.38
C VAL A 32 -2.76 4.05 4.22
N GLY A 33 -2.98 2.77 3.92
CA GLY A 33 -1.89 1.88 3.51
C GLY A 33 -0.84 1.65 4.59
N VAL A 34 -1.26 1.55 5.86
CA VAL A 34 -0.33 1.23 6.96
C VAL A 34 0.43 -0.05 6.65
N ALA A 35 1.76 0.01 6.76
CA ALA A 35 2.66 -1.11 6.57
C ALA A 35 3.79 -1.05 7.61
N ASP A 36 4.14 -2.21 8.15
CA ASP A 36 5.15 -2.37 9.20
C ASP A 36 6.27 -3.27 8.68
N TYR A 37 7.51 -2.95 9.04
CA TYR A 37 8.67 -3.76 8.69
C TYR A 37 9.78 -3.61 9.73
N THR A 38 10.25 -4.74 10.27
CA THR A 38 11.41 -4.76 11.16
C THR A 38 12.68 -4.88 10.33
N VAL A 39 13.61 -3.94 10.50
CA VAL A 39 14.91 -3.92 9.83
C VAL A 39 16.05 -3.94 10.84
N VAL A 40 17.13 -4.63 10.51
CA VAL A 40 18.39 -4.61 11.27
C VAL A 40 19.46 -3.96 10.40
N VAL A 41 20.05 -2.87 10.90
CA VAL A 41 21.10 -2.09 10.23
C VAL A 41 22.43 -2.43 10.87
N HIS A 42 23.37 -2.97 10.09
CA HIS A 42 24.75 -3.21 10.55
C HIS A 42 25.64 -1.98 10.33
N PRO A 43 26.78 -1.86 11.03
CA PRO A 43 27.73 -0.76 10.80
C PRO A 43 28.16 -0.64 9.33
N GLY A 44 28.05 0.57 8.77
CA GLY A 44 28.41 0.86 7.38
C GLY A 44 27.43 0.31 6.32
N GLN A 45 26.33 -0.33 6.74
CA GLN A 45 25.33 -0.89 5.82
C GLN A 45 24.27 0.14 5.44
N PHE A 46 23.95 0.20 4.14
CA PHE A 46 22.71 0.79 3.65
C PHE A 46 21.64 -0.30 3.50
N VAL A 47 20.47 -0.10 4.10
CA VAL A 47 19.31 -0.96 3.90
C VAL A 47 18.26 -0.22 3.09
N GLU A 48 17.95 -0.75 1.91
CA GLU A 48 16.92 -0.19 1.04
C GLU A 48 15.56 -0.83 1.37
N LEU A 49 14.56 0.01 1.60
CA LEU A 49 13.16 -0.38 1.77
C LEU A 49 12.33 0.37 0.74
N GLU A 50 11.43 -0.33 0.08
CA GLU A 50 10.42 0.25 -0.80
C GLU A 50 9.06 0.16 -0.12
N TYR A 51 8.30 1.24 -0.21
CA TYR A 51 6.90 1.28 0.19
C TYR A 51 6.00 1.37 -1.04
N LYS A 52 4.95 0.55 -1.08
CA LYS A 52 3.85 0.69 -2.05
C LYS A 52 2.52 0.89 -1.34
N MET A 53 1.86 1.98 -1.72
CA MET A 53 0.48 2.26 -1.32
C MET A 53 -0.43 1.14 -1.86
N PRO A 54 -1.43 0.68 -1.09
CA PRO A 54 -2.40 -0.27 -1.62
C PRO A 54 -3.21 0.37 -2.73
N LEU A 55 -3.68 -0.46 -3.66
CA LEU A 55 -4.63 0.02 -4.67
C LEU A 55 -6.03 0.24 -4.07
N TRP A 56 -6.35 -0.49 -2.99
CA TRP A 56 -7.59 -0.31 -2.24
C TRP A 56 -7.31 0.42 -0.93
N VAL A 57 -7.95 1.58 -0.71
CA VAL A 57 -7.63 2.52 0.38
C VAL A 57 -7.76 1.92 1.79
N PHE A 58 -8.61 0.91 1.95
CA PHE A 58 -8.81 0.21 3.23
C PHE A 58 -7.89 -1.01 3.42
N SER A 59 -7.02 -1.31 2.47
CA SER A 59 -6.01 -2.36 2.60
C SER A 59 -4.73 -1.85 3.26
N ARG A 60 -3.90 -2.78 3.74
CA ARG A 60 -2.52 -2.49 4.18
C ARG A 60 -1.63 -2.18 2.98
N GLY A 61 -0.64 -1.31 3.18
CA GLY A 61 0.43 -1.12 2.20
C GLY A 61 1.41 -2.29 2.19
N SER A 62 2.38 -2.23 1.28
CA SER A 62 3.49 -3.17 1.24
C SER A 62 4.78 -2.43 1.57
N LEU A 63 5.58 -2.95 2.51
CA LEU A 63 6.84 -2.37 2.95
C LEU A 63 7.88 -3.49 3.11
N GLY A 64 9.06 -3.29 2.54
CA GLY A 64 10.16 -4.24 2.64
C GLY A 64 11.22 -4.01 1.57
N PRO A 65 12.16 -4.94 1.36
CA PRO A 65 13.19 -4.83 0.33
C PRO A 65 12.57 -4.72 -1.07
N PRO A 66 13.10 -3.88 -1.98
CA PRO A 66 12.59 -3.80 -3.34
C PRO A 66 12.86 -5.10 -4.12
N PRO A 67 12.02 -5.46 -5.11
CA PRO A 67 10.78 -4.77 -5.49
C PRO A 67 9.57 -5.22 -4.66
N GLN A 68 8.81 -4.27 -4.12
CA GLN A 68 7.52 -4.54 -3.47
C GLN A 68 6.39 -4.70 -4.49
N ARG A 69 5.38 -5.50 -4.12
CA ARG A 69 4.15 -5.68 -4.92
C ARG A 69 3.06 -4.73 -4.45
N TYR A 70 2.13 -4.38 -5.34
CA TYR A 70 0.92 -3.68 -4.93
C TYR A 70 -0.02 -4.62 -4.18
N SER A 71 -0.49 -4.19 -3.02
CA SER A 71 -1.53 -4.86 -2.25
C SER A 71 -2.92 -4.36 -2.68
N GLY A 72 -3.97 -5.10 -2.32
CA GLY A 72 -5.36 -4.74 -2.63
C GLY A 72 -5.81 -5.04 -4.07
N VAL A 73 -4.95 -5.64 -4.90
CA VAL A 73 -5.29 -6.03 -6.29
C VAL A 73 -6.52 -6.93 -6.34
N ALA A 74 -6.58 -7.96 -5.48
CA ALA A 74 -7.71 -8.89 -5.43
C ALA A 74 -9.04 -8.19 -5.09
N VAL A 75 -9.01 -7.17 -4.22
CA VAL A 75 -10.19 -6.39 -3.86
C VAL A 75 -10.67 -5.57 -5.05
N ILE A 76 -9.76 -4.91 -5.76
CA ILE A 76 -10.10 -4.17 -6.99
C ILE A 76 -10.70 -5.10 -8.04
N VAL A 77 -10.10 -6.26 -8.27
CA VAL A 77 -10.61 -7.23 -9.25
C VAL A 77 -12.01 -7.71 -8.85
N ALA A 78 -12.24 -8.02 -7.57
CA ALA A 78 -13.56 -8.42 -7.09
C ALA A 78 -14.60 -7.31 -7.27
N VAL A 79 -14.29 -6.06 -6.92
CA VAL A 79 -15.19 -4.92 -7.10
C VAL A 79 -15.50 -4.70 -8.59
N ALA A 80 -14.49 -4.77 -9.46
CA ALA A 80 -14.67 -4.62 -10.90
C ALA A 80 -15.60 -5.71 -11.47
N LEU A 81 -15.44 -6.96 -11.04
CA LEU A 81 -16.31 -8.06 -11.45
C LEU A 81 -17.76 -7.88 -10.96
N VAL A 82 -17.95 -7.43 -9.72
CA VAL A 82 -19.29 -7.15 -9.17
C VAL A 82 -19.98 -6.04 -9.96
N VAL A 83 -19.28 -4.94 -10.23
CA VAL A 83 -19.82 -3.84 -11.04
C VAL A 83 -20.20 -4.34 -12.43
N LEU A 84 -19.32 -5.11 -13.08
CA LEU A 84 -19.59 -5.70 -14.39
C LEU A 84 -20.87 -6.54 -14.39
N VAL A 85 -21.02 -7.45 -13.42
CA VAL A 85 -22.21 -8.31 -13.31
C VAL A 85 -23.48 -7.47 -13.11
N ILE A 86 -23.44 -6.47 -12.21
CA ILE A 86 -24.60 -5.58 -11.98
C ILE A 86 -24.97 -4.85 -13.27
N THR A 87 -24.00 -4.30 -14.00
CA THR A 87 -24.24 -3.60 -15.26
C THR A 87 -24.88 -4.53 -16.30
N LEU A 88 -24.39 -5.77 -16.41
CA LEU A 88 -24.96 -6.76 -17.34
C LEU A 88 -26.40 -7.13 -16.97
N VAL A 89 -26.70 -7.32 -15.67
CA VAL A 89 -28.04 -7.62 -15.19
C VAL A 89 -29.00 -6.45 -15.45
N LEU A 90 -28.58 -5.21 -15.18
CA LEU A 90 -29.39 -4.03 -15.44
C LEU A 90 -29.66 -3.85 -16.94
N MET A 91 -28.65 -4.07 -17.79
CA MET A 91 -28.82 -4.03 -19.23
C MET A 91 -29.80 -5.09 -19.71
N MET A 92 -29.70 -6.31 -19.18
CA MET A 92 -30.65 -7.38 -19.45
C MET A 92 -32.08 -6.94 -19.07
N LEU A 93 -32.29 -6.45 -17.85
CA LEU A 93 -33.60 -5.99 -17.40
C LEU A 93 -34.21 -4.92 -18.31
N VAL A 94 -33.41 -3.96 -18.78
CA VAL A 94 -33.88 -2.91 -19.71
C VAL A 94 -34.27 -3.49 -21.08
N LEU A 95 -33.56 -4.50 -21.56
CA LEU A 95 -33.84 -5.12 -22.87
C LEU A 95 -35.07 -6.04 -22.86
N TYR A 96 -35.45 -6.56 -21.70
CA TYR A 96 -36.59 -7.49 -21.54
C TYR A 96 -37.78 -6.89 -20.76
N ALA A 97 -37.74 -5.60 -20.43
CA ALA A 97 -38.86 -4.83 -19.86
C ALA A 97 -39.68 -4.16 -20.95
#